data_AF-A0A2J7ZGK2-F1
#
_entry.id   AF-A0A2J7ZGK2-F1
#
_cell.length_a   1.000
_cell.length_b   1.000
_cell.length_c   1.000
_cell.angle_alpha   90.00
_cell.angle_beta   90.00
_cell.angle_gamma   90.00
#
_symmetry.space_group_name_H-M   'P 1'
#
loop_
_entity.id
_entity.type
_entity.pdbx_description
1 polymer ?
#
loop_
_entity_poly.entity_id
_entity_poly.type
_entity_poly.pdbx_seq_one_letter_code
_entity_poly.pdbx_strand_id
1 'polypeptide(L)'
;MAQSQLAQGTRGQVSGRALPSRSARSVRRLVVRASDAKEIVFDSESRRRLQIGINKVADAVGVTLGPRGRNVVLEQKFGVPQVINDGVSIARAIELKDPVENAGAQLIKE
;
A
#
# COMPACT_ATOMS: atom_id res chain seq x y z
N MET A 1 28.05 -55.76 -27.35
CA MET A 1 28.30 -56.12 -28.77
C MET A 1 27.01 -55.78 -29.50
N ALA A 2 26.90 -54.71 -30.27
CA ALA A 2 27.53 -54.54 -31.57
C ALA A 2 27.91 -53.07 -31.83
N GLN A 3 29.03 -52.92 -32.51
CA GLN A 3 29.56 -51.68 -33.05
C GLN A 3 28.90 -51.45 -34.42
N SER A 4 28.64 -50.19 -34.76
CA SER A 4 28.61 -49.75 -36.17
C SER A 4 28.97 -48.27 -36.22
N GLN A 5 30.18 -48.01 -36.68
CA GLN A 5 30.74 -46.70 -36.99
C GLN A 5 30.27 -46.22 -38.38
N LEU A 6 30.54 -44.92 -38.63
CA LEU A 6 30.81 -44.25 -39.91
C LEU A 6 29.72 -43.30 -40.40
N ALA A 7 30.01 -41.99 -40.34
CA ALA A 7 30.33 -41.22 -41.54
C ALA A 7 30.71 -39.77 -41.16
N GLN A 8 31.88 -39.35 -41.63
CA GLN A 8 32.41 -38.00 -41.54
C GLN A 8 31.66 -37.07 -42.50
N GLY A 9 31.40 -35.83 -42.08
CA GLY A 9 30.87 -34.76 -42.93
C GLY A 9 31.57 -33.44 -42.62
N THR A 10 32.65 -33.16 -43.34
CA THR A 10 33.29 -31.85 -43.43
C THR A 10 32.35 -30.85 -44.10
N ARG A 11 32.12 -29.67 -43.52
CA ARG A 11 31.85 -28.43 -44.26
C ARG A 11 31.74 -27.21 -43.34
N GLY A 12 32.54 -26.19 -43.66
CA GLY A 12 32.12 -24.80 -43.55
C GLY A 12 32.32 -24.13 -42.20
N GLN A 13 33.54 -23.67 -41.95
CA GLN A 13 33.70 -22.41 -41.23
C GLN A 13 32.93 -21.33 -41.99
N VAL A 14 31.90 -20.77 -41.37
CA VAL A 14 31.36 -19.46 -41.71
C VAL A 14 31.41 -18.61 -40.45
N SER A 15 32.44 -17.78 -40.40
CA SER A 15 32.60 -16.65 -39.51
C SER A 15 31.44 -15.68 -39.70
N GLY A 16 30.32 -15.94 -39.01
CA GLY A 16 29.25 -14.98 -38.81
C GLY A 16 29.78 -13.85 -37.93
N ARG A 17 30.28 -12.79 -38.57
CA ARG A 17 30.58 -11.50 -37.94
C ARG A 17 29.29 -10.99 -37.29
N ALA A 18 29.15 -11.22 -35.98
CA ALA A 18 28.04 -10.68 -35.21
C ALA A 18 28.05 -9.15 -35.35
N LEU A 19 27.02 -8.63 -36.00
CA LEU A 19 26.75 -7.19 -36.04
C LEU A 19 26.53 -6.73 -34.59
N PRO A 20 27.13 -5.61 -34.14
CA PRO A 20 26.90 -5.12 -32.79
C PRO A 20 25.41 -4.83 -32.63
N SER A 21 24.79 -5.52 -31.66
CA SER A 21 23.39 -5.30 -31.29
C SER A 21 23.21 -3.82 -31.01
N ARG A 22 22.47 -3.14 -31.89
CA ARG A 22 22.08 -1.75 -31.73
C ARG A 22 21.50 -1.61 -30.33
N SER A 23 22.26 -0.89 -29.51
CA SER A 23 21.87 -0.23 -28.26
C SER A 23 20.35 -0.23 -28.11
N ALA A 24 19.83 -1.22 -27.37
CA ALA A 24 18.49 -1.15 -26.84
C ALA A 24 18.52 0.08 -25.96
N ARG A 25 18.01 1.18 -26.52
CA ARG A 25 17.95 2.51 -25.92
C ARG A 25 17.28 2.30 -24.58
N SER A 26 18.10 2.17 -23.54
CA SER A 26 17.69 1.96 -22.17
C SER A 26 16.71 3.07 -21.88
N VAL A 27 15.42 2.73 -21.89
CA VAL A 27 14.35 3.64 -21.52
C VAL A 27 14.68 3.99 -20.09
N ARG A 28 15.34 5.13 -19.89
CA ARG A 28 15.72 5.62 -18.57
C ARG A 28 14.41 5.70 -17.82
N ARG A 29 14.17 4.72 -16.95
CA ARG A 29 13.09 4.72 -15.97
C ARG A 29 13.25 6.05 -15.24
N LEU A 30 12.39 7.01 -15.56
CA LEU A 30 12.40 8.33 -14.96
C LEU A 30 11.91 8.14 -13.51
N VAL A 31 12.83 7.86 -12.61
CA VAL A 31 12.54 7.90 -11.18
C VAL A 31 12.66 9.35 -10.76
N VAL A 32 11.54 10.07 -10.76
CA VAL A 32 11.47 11.37 -10.10
C VAL A 32 11.60 11.09 -8.60
N ARG A 33 12.79 11.36 -8.05
CA ARG A 33 12.99 11.37 -6.60
C ARG A 33 12.58 12.74 -6.08
N ALA A 34 11.33 12.85 -5.67
CA ALA A 34 10.93 13.84 -4.68
C ALA A 34 11.26 13.31 -3.28
N SER A 35 11.49 14.20 -2.32
CA SER A 35 11.71 13.90 -0.91
C SER A 35 10.58 13.07 -0.27
N ASP A 36 9.38 13.13 -0.85
CA ASP A 36 8.19 12.39 -0.45
C ASP A 36 7.68 11.52 -1.61
N ALA A 37 8.11 10.26 -1.64
CA ALA A 37 7.53 9.28 -2.53
C ALA A 37 6.12 8.92 -2.01
N LYS A 38 5.07 9.21 -2.80
CA LYS A 38 3.70 8.85 -2.45
C LYS A 38 3.48 7.36 -2.70
N GLU A 39 3.00 6.65 -1.67
CA GLU A 39 2.47 5.30 -1.83
C GLU A 39 1.12 5.39 -2.55
N ILE A 40 0.95 4.59 -3.60
CA ILE A 40 -0.30 4.54 -4.36
C ILE A 40 -0.82 3.10 -4.30
N VAL A 41 -1.98 2.93 -3.66
CA VAL A 41 -2.65 1.63 -3.48
C VAL A 41 -3.90 1.61 -4.35
N PHE A 42 -4.12 0.50 -5.06
CA PHE A 42 -5.23 0.35 -6.01
C PHE A 42 -6.21 -0.76 -5.61
N ASP A 43 -7.36 -0.76 -6.27
CA ASP A 43 -8.35 -1.84 -6.28
C ASP A 43 -8.82 -2.28 -4.87
N SER A 44 -8.92 -3.59 -4.63
CA SER A 44 -9.50 -4.18 -3.41
C SER A 44 -8.68 -3.88 -2.17
N GLU A 45 -7.36 -3.77 -2.31
CA GLU A 45 -6.48 -3.47 -1.18
C GLU A 45 -6.73 -2.06 -0.65
N SER A 46 -6.89 -1.08 -1.55
CA SER A 46 -7.24 0.29 -1.20
C SER A 46 -8.58 0.35 -0.48
N ARG A 47 -9.62 -0.29 -1.04
CA ARG A 47 -10.95 -0.35 -0.41
C ARG A 47 -10.91 -1.01 0.98
N ARG A 48 -10.15 -2.09 1.13
CA ARG A 48 -10.02 -2.80 2.41
C ARG A 48 -9.33 -1.95 3.47
N ARG A 49 -8.24 -1.26 3.14
CA ARG A 49 -7.52 -0.36 4.08
C ARG A 49 -8.40 0.82 4.47
N LEU A 50 -9.12 1.43 3.52
CA LEU A 50 -10.10 2.48 3.82
C LEU A 50 -11.20 1.99 4.76
N GLN A 51 -11.78 0.81 4.47
CA GLN A 51 -12.81 0.20 5.31
C GLN A 51 -12.31 -0.07 6.74
N ILE A 52 -11.07 -0.52 6.90
CA ILE A 52 -10.48 -0.74 8.24
C ILE A 52 -10.44 0.59 9.01
N GLY A 53 -10.02 1.68 8.37
CA GLY A 53 -9.99 3.01 8.98
C GLY A 53 -11.38 3.49 9.41
N ILE A 54 -12.37 3.31 8.53
CA ILE A 54 -13.78 3.62 8.79
C ILE A 54 -14.30 2.82 9.99
N ASN A 55 -14.06 1.50 10.00
CA ASN A 55 -14.54 0.62 11.06
C ASN A 55 -13.95 1.01 12.42
N LYS A 56 -12.66 1.37 12.49
CA LYS A 56 -12.03 1.82 13.74
C LYS A 56 -12.73 3.04 14.34
N VAL A 57 -13.14 4.00 13.50
CA VAL A 57 -13.90 5.17 13.95
C VAL A 57 -15.32 4.76 14.36
N ALA A 58 -15.99 3.96 13.54
CA ALA A 58 -17.35 3.50 13.79
C ALA A 58 -17.47 2.70 15.10
N ASP A 59 -16.51 1.82 15.38
CA ASP A 59 -16.48 1.03 16.61
C ASP A 59 -16.31 1.91 17.84
N ALA A 60 -15.47 2.95 17.75
CA ALA A 60 -15.22 3.90 18.83
C ALA A 60 -16.40 4.86 19.10
N VAL A 61 -17.12 5.26 18.06
CA VAL A 61 -18.33 6.11 18.20
C VAL A 61 -19.55 5.28 18.56
N GLY A 62 -19.62 4.03 18.10
CA GLY A 62 -20.74 3.14 18.32
C GLY A 62 -21.04 2.89 19.80
N VAL A 63 -20.00 2.91 20.66
CA VAL A 63 -20.18 2.72 22.11
C VAL A 63 -20.91 3.88 22.79
N THR A 64 -20.94 5.07 22.19
CA THR A 64 -21.60 6.24 22.76
C THR A 64 -23.05 6.42 22.27
N LEU A 65 -23.53 5.52 21.40
CA LEU A 65 -24.87 5.63 20.84
C LEU A 65 -25.97 5.24 21.84
N GLY A 66 -27.05 6.02 21.81
CA GLY A 66 -28.28 5.76 22.56
C GLY A 66 -28.25 6.19 24.03
N PRO A 67 -29.39 6.07 24.74
CA PRO A 67 -29.53 6.54 26.13
C PRO A 67 -28.71 5.75 27.15
N ARG A 68 -28.15 4.61 26.76
CA ARG A 68 -27.23 3.78 27.56
C ARG A 68 -25.81 3.75 26.96
N GLY A 69 -25.45 4.77 26.17
CA GLY A 69 -24.11 4.95 25.66
C GLY A 69 -23.08 5.02 26.79
N ARG A 70 -21.88 4.51 26.53
CA ARG A 70 -20.76 4.50 27.47
C ARG A 70 -19.86 5.71 27.24
N ASN A 71 -19.07 6.03 28.25
CA ASN A 71 -18.05 7.06 28.12
C ASN A 71 -16.79 6.48 27.46
N VAL A 72 -16.13 7.30 26.67
CA VAL A 72 -14.83 7.04 26.06
C VAL A 72 -13.80 7.93 26.74
N VAL A 73 -12.63 7.37 27.02
CA VAL A 73 -11.50 8.10 27.60
C VAL A 73 -10.56 8.48 26.46
N LEU A 74 -10.33 9.78 26.29
CA LEU A 74 -9.40 10.33 25.31
C LEU A 74 -8.12 10.83 26.00
N GLU A 75 -6.99 10.44 25.43
CA GLU A 75 -5.69 10.98 25.82
C GLU A 75 -5.51 12.37 25.20
N GLN A 76 -5.09 13.33 26.03
CA GLN A 76 -4.75 14.69 25.58
C GLN A 76 -3.24 14.89 25.64
N LYS A 77 -2.70 15.72 24.73
CA LYS A 77 -1.25 16.02 24.68
C LYS A 77 -0.71 16.66 25.96
N PHE A 78 -1.57 17.32 26.73
CA PHE A 78 -1.23 17.97 27.99
C PHE A 78 -2.36 17.83 29.00
N GLY A 79 -2.01 17.60 30.26
CA GLY A 79 -2.96 17.54 31.37
C GLY A 79 -3.56 16.16 31.61
N VAL A 80 -4.82 16.13 32.04
CA VAL A 80 -5.55 14.91 32.41
C VAL A 80 -6.32 14.32 31.23
N PRO A 81 -6.47 12.98 31.14
CA PRO A 81 -7.32 12.35 30.14
C PRO A 81 -8.76 12.88 30.21
N GLN A 82 -9.39 13.09 29.07
CA GLN A 82 -10.77 13.56 28.99
C GLN A 82 -11.72 12.36 28.97
N VAL A 83 -12.79 12.41 29.76
CA VAL A 83 -13.88 11.42 29.69
C VAL A 83 -15.06 12.08 28.98
N ILE A 84 -15.40 11.59 27.80
CA ILE A 84 -16.47 12.18 26.96
C ILE A 84 -17.43 11.11 26.43
N ASN A 85 -18.66 11.52 26.15
CA ASN A 85 -19.72 10.68 25.58
C ASN A 85 -20.30 11.26 24.27
N ASP A 86 -19.66 12.28 23.71
CA ASP A 86 -20.04 12.88 22.43
C ASP A 86 -19.29 12.18 21.27
N GLY A 87 -20.05 11.50 20.41
CA GLY A 87 -19.52 10.80 19.25
C GLY A 87 -18.80 11.69 18.25
N VAL A 88 -19.22 12.96 18.10
CA VAL A 88 -18.60 13.89 17.13
C VAL A 88 -17.20 14.28 17.60
N SER A 89 -17.05 14.63 18.88
CA SER A 89 -15.76 14.94 19.48
C SER A 89 -14.82 13.73 19.47
N ILE A 90 -15.33 12.52 19.74
CA ILE A 90 -14.56 11.28 19.66
C ILE A 90 -14.05 11.04 18.23
N ALA A 91 -14.92 11.15 17.22
CA ALA A 91 -14.53 10.96 15.83
C ALA A 91 -13.40 11.90 15.42
N ARG A 92 -13.47 13.18 15.84
CA ARG A 92 -12.43 14.18 15.54
C ARG A 92 -11.08 13.85 16.17
N ALA A 93 -11.06 13.29 17.38
CA ALA A 93 -9.84 12.97 18.10
C ALA A 93 -9.08 11.74 17.57
N ILE A 94 -9.72 10.86 16.80
CA ILE A 94 -9.09 9.61 16.34
C ILE A 94 -8.11 9.90 15.19
N GLU A 95 -6.82 9.63 15.40
CA GLU A 95 -5.80 9.67 14.34
C GLU A 95 -5.15 8.29 14.18
N LEU A 96 -5.08 7.80 12.94
CA LEU A 96 -4.51 6.49 12.64
C LEU A 96 -3.10 6.64 12.08
N LYS A 97 -2.20 5.72 12.47
CA LYS A 97 -0.80 5.72 12.01
C LYS A 97 -0.67 5.46 10.51
N ASP A 98 -1.54 4.60 9.97
CA ASP A 98 -1.54 4.24 8.56
C ASP A 98 -2.20 5.35 7.72
N PRO A 99 -1.52 5.91 6.70
CA PRO A 99 -2.08 7.01 5.92
C PRO A 99 -3.35 6.66 5.17
N VAL A 100 -3.47 5.43 4.66
CA VAL A 100 -4.63 4.99 3.87
C VAL A 100 -5.82 4.73 4.79
N GLU A 101 -5.60 4.08 5.93
CA GLU A 101 -6.67 3.93 6.93
C GLU A 101 -7.08 5.30 7.51
N ASN A 102 -6.12 6.18 7.79
CA ASN A 102 -6.41 7.52 8.29
C ASN A 102 -7.21 8.33 7.27
N ALA A 103 -6.91 8.21 5.97
CA ALA A 103 -7.74 8.80 4.92
C ALA A 103 -9.20 8.32 5.03
N GLY A 104 -9.42 7.00 5.21
CA GLY A 104 -10.75 6.44 5.43
C GLY A 104 -11.43 6.99 6.69
N ALA A 105 -10.69 7.12 7.79
CA ALA A 105 -11.19 7.70 9.04
C ALA A 105 -11.58 9.17 8.88
N GLN A 106 -10.83 9.95 8.09
CA GLN A 106 -11.12 11.37 7.84
C GLN A 106 -12.35 11.58 6.95
N LEU A 107 -12.62 10.67 6.00
CA LEU A 107 -13.81 10.75 5.13
C LEU A 107 -15.15 10.73 5.89
N ILE A 108 -15.19 10.15 7.08
CA ILE A 108 -16.40 10.06 7.92
C ILE A 108 -16.56 11.26 8.86
N LYS A 109 -15.52 12.07 9.02
CA LYS A 109 -15.52 13.22 9.93
C LYS A 109 -16.06 14.50 9.28
N GLU A 110 -16.23 14.49 7.96
CA GLU A 110 -16.94 15.52 7.18
C GLU A 110 -18.46 15.30 7.23
#